data_AF-A0A7X9IRX0-F1
#
_entry.id   AF-A0A7X9IRX0-F1
#
_cell.length_a   1.000
_cell.length_b   1.000
_cell.length_c   1.000
_cell.angle_alpha   90.00
_cell.angle_beta   90.00
_cell.angle_gamma   90.00
#
_symmetry.space_group_name_H-M   'P 1'
#
loop_
_entity.id
_entity.type
_entity.pdbx_description
1 polymer ?
#
loop_
_entity_poly.entity_id
_entity_poly.type
_entity_poly.pdbx_seq_one_letter_code
_entity_poly.pdbx_strand_id
1 'polypeptide(L)'
;MNMVENHENALKEEIVGANDSKVSELQFTGNWFIDAGILGFVNLMEEVYGWDLEELKRRIEENQEIVYYGNFLLASVFKNLYRNNAKLPLNIIEELENTLWKNHFNSSQEIFDFVWDNYVCKVSKDKWVHKKLEVIDSEKTHNKKGVKAEFNDDSYIELIKEREELLNSMIGNKEYDKDLKKILKKKKVDITSYEDIKKLVNIEDTKKFHENFISDVINIKNKNSELQYYLNSIWEKDVEKEFKFEKDKSRFYRIPIDSGFYKNFLFFNYGKGHYEQKQIFYNTINFNFKDEEKLRTIDKTLNKLLASESEFSNISYTYFSSSLFKQTTPYLFIYFLCFIYSFQGFGYGVDNVLFYSNDLKFSYIVNKRLKIRKTKAKNSNSLFKITWREIVDLIIEFKSEWSLENMYIIKYSRLDNQAQQDIEYIGIPKLQASIILDDDIRDSLNKNLQIRSGKNSKYFWILEEFIKNRPLFHLILSHVIMRANKQGNKVSKMTLLYSLSADAQIKVLNPSISIRIVNTFSKNAMLTEIKNVPNGAWLINVG
;
A
#
# COMPACT_ATOMS: atom_id res chain seq x y z
N MET A 1 29.37 33.22 46.98
CA MET A 1 29.55 32.09 47.91
C MET A 1 28.18 31.44 48.12
N ASN A 2 27.87 30.45 47.28
CA ASN A 2 26.95 29.33 47.49
C ASN A 2 26.76 28.59 46.15
N MET A 3 27.40 27.42 46.10
CA MET A 3 27.07 26.17 45.41
C MET A 3 26.28 26.24 44.09
N VAL A 4 27.02 26.11 42.99
CA VAL A 4 26.57 25.42 41.78
C VAL A 4 27.51 24.24 41.62
N GLU A 5 27.17 23.09 42.21
CA GLU A 5 27.90 21.84 42.00
C GLU A 5 27.28 21.07 40.82
N ASN A 6 28.15 20.86 39.83
CA ASN A 6 28.12 19.90 38.73
C ASN A 6 27.15 18.70 38.89
N HIS A 7 26.05 18.73 38.14
CA HIS A 7 25.22 17.55 37.86
C HIS A 7 25.48 16.91 36.48
N GLU A 8 26.58 17.25 35.80
CA GLU A 8 26.96 16.63 34.50
C GLU A 8 27.87 15.39 34.62
N ASN A 9 28.34 15.03 35.82
CA ASN A 9 29.30 13.92 36.00
C ASN A 9 28.71 12.66 36.65
N ALA A 10 27.39 12.53 36.80
CA ALA A 10 26.74 11.34 37.37
C ALA A 10 26.14 10.36 36.33
N LEU A 11 26.39 10.57 35.02
CA LEU A 11 25.86 9.73 33.93
C LEU A 11 26.95 9.04 33.10
N LYS A 12 28.16 8.91 33.65
CA LYS A 12 29.33 8.35 32.95
C LYS A 12 30.04 7.24 33.72
N GLU A 13 29.31 6.40 34.44
CA GLU A 13 29.85 5.13 34.92
C GLU A 13 28.98 3.95 34.44
N GLU A 14 29.67 3.08 33.69
CA GLU A 14 29.38 1.68 33.41
C GLU A 14 28.13 1.31 32.58
N ILE A 15 28.23 1.50 31.27
CA ILE A 15 27.71 0.50 30.31
C ILE A 15 28.92 -0.14 29.62
N VAL A 16 29.64 -0.96 30.39
CA VAL A 16 30.58 -1.95 29.84
C VAL A 16 30.18 -3.28 30.44
N GLY A 17 29.60 -4.16 29.62
CA GLY A 17 29.33 -5.54 30.02
C GLY A 17 28.05 -6.12 29.42
N ALA A 18 28.14 -6.52 28.15
CA ALA A 18 27.68 -7.83 27.65
C ALA A 18 27.40 -7.73 26.14
N ASN A 19 28.32 -8.27 25.35
CA ASN A 19 28.05 -8.75 24.00
C ASN A 19 27.02 -9.89 24.06
N ASP A 20 25.75 -9.53 24.19
CA ASP A 20 24.63 -10.37 23.80
C ASP A 20 23.81 -9.56 22.80
N SER A 21 24.26 -9.55 21.55
CA SER A 21 23.40 -9.20 20.41
C SER A 21 22.35 -10.30 20.26
N LYS A 22 21.42 -10.39 21.22
CA LYS A 22 20.14 -11.04 20.99
C LYS A 22 19.54 -10.33 19.78
N VAL A 23 19.43 -11.05 18.67
CA VAL A 23 18.65 -10.66 17.50
C VAL A 23 17.35 -10.07 18.04
N SER A 24 17.12 -8.77 17.82
CA SER A 24 15.88 -8.16 18.29
C SER A 24 14.77 -8.87 17.55
N GLU A 25 13.99 -9.67 18.27
CA GLU A 25 12.85 -10.39 17.72
C GLU A 25 12.00 -9.42 16.88
N LEU A 26 11.53 -9.87 15.71
CA LEU A 26 10.65 -9.05 14.88
C LEU A 26 9.38 -8.73 15.68
N GLN A 27 9.27 -7.49 16.13
CA GLN A 27 8.18 -7.02 17.00
C GLN A 27 7.77 -5.61 16.61
N PHE A 28 6.55 -5.24 16.99
CA PHE A 28 6.09 -3.86 16.86
C PHE A 28 6.80 -2.94 17.85
N THR A 29 6.96 -1.70 17.43
CA THR A 29 7.62 -0.61 18.15
C THR A 29 6.63 0.19 19.02
N GLY A 30 5.33 -0.04 18.85
CA GLY A 30 4.26 0.80 19.43
C GLY A 30 4.03 2.10 18.65
N ASN A 31 4.80 2.34 17.59
CA ASN A 31 4.54 3.39 16.61
C ASN A 31 3.84 2.78 15.40
N TRP A 32 2.51 2.93 15.35
CA TRP A 32 1.65 2.34 14.31
C TRP A 32 2.16 2.56 12.88
N PHE A 33 2.86 3.67 12.64
CA PHE A 33 3.43 4.00 11.35
C PHE A 33 4.57 3.07 10.94
N ILE A 34 5.53 2.84 11.85
CA ILE A 34 6.63 1.91 11.65
C ILE A 34 6.07 0.49 11.63
N ASP A 35 5.13 0.20 12.52
CA ASP A 35 4.51 -1.11 12.69
C ASP A 35 3.70 -1.53 11.45
N ALA A 36 3.01 -0.59 10.80
CA ALA A 36 2.40 -0.82 9.48
C ALA A 36 3.48 -1.18 8.44
N GLY A 37 4.65 -0.54 8.48
CA GLY A 37 5.80 -0.95 7.66
C GLY A 37 6.30 -2.35 7.95
N ILE A 38 6.40 -2.73 9.23
CA ILE A 38 6.80 -4.08 9.68
C ILE A 38 5.80 -5.12 9.19
N LEU A 39 4.49 -4.88 9.40
CA LEU A 39 3.45 -5.78 8.89
C LEU A 39 3.46 -5.85 7.36
N GLY A 40 3.71 -4.73 6.69
CA GLY A 40 3.90 -4.70 5.24
C GLY A 40 5.08 -5.55 4.79
N PHE A 41 6.17 -5.55 5.55
CA PHE A 41 7.33 -6.41 5.30
C PHE A 41 6.96 -7.88 5.45
N VAL A 42 6.29 -8.26 6.55
CA VAL A 42 5.76 -9.63 6.74
C VAL A 42 4.89 -10.05 5.56
N ASN A 43 3.93 -9.20 5.16
CA ASN A 43 3.03 -9.48 4.04
C ASN A 43 3.78 -9.62 2.69
N LEU A 44 4.83 -8.83 2.47
CA LEU A 44 5.65 -8.92 1.27
C LEU A 44 6.40 -10.26 1.21
N MET A 45 7.02 -10.66 2.33
CA MET A 45 7.76 -11.91 2.41
C MET A 45 6.82 -13.12 2.26
N GLU A 46 5.65 -13.09 2.88
CA GLU A 46 4.62 -14.13 2.71
C GLU A 46 4.14 -14.20 1.25
N GLU A 47 3.91 -13.05 0.60
CA GLU A 47 3.41 -13.04 -0.77
C GLU A 47 4.42 -13.58 -1.79
N VAL A 48 5.71 -13.26 -1.62
CA VAL A 48 6.76 -13.63 -2.57
C VAL A 48 7.33 -15.02 -2.28
N TYR A 49 7.59 -15.33 -1.02
CA TYR A 49 8.28 -16.57 -0.61
C TYR A 49 7.37 -17.58 0.08
N GLY A 50 6.17 -17.19 0.50
CA GLY A 50 5.27 -18.06 1.28
C GLY A 50 5.65 -18.16 2.76
N TRP A 51 6.58 -17.33 3.24
CA TRP A 51 6.99 -17.30 4.64
C TRP A 51 5.93 -16.61 5.49
N ASP A 52 5.20 -17.37 6.30
CA ASP A 52 4.33 -16.78 7.31
C ASP A 52 5.15 -16.10 8.43
N LEU A 53 4.48 -15.46 9.38
CA LEU A 53 5.15 -14.72 10.45
C LEU A 53 6.15 -15.57 11.24
N GLU A 54 5.82 -16.82 11.55
CA GLU A 54 6.69 -17.69 12.35
C GLU A 54 7.90 -18.16 11.53
N GLU A 55 7.68 -18.54 10.27
CA GLU A 55 8.76 -18.89 9.36
C GLU A 55 9.69 -17.69 9.10
N LEU A 56 9.15 -16.49 8.91
CA LEU A 56 9.94 -15.27 8.72
C LEU A 56 10.78 -14.95 9.96
N LYS A 57 10.21 -15.06 11.17
CA LYS A 57 10.96 -14.89 12.42
C LYS A 57 12.12 -15.89 12.49
N ARG A 58 11.86 -17.17 12.21
CA ARG A 58 12.87 -18.23 12.16
C ARG A 58 14.00 -17.91 11.17
N ARG A 59 13.67 -17.46 9.95
CA ARG A 59 14.69 -17.09 8.93
C ARG A 59 15.53 -15.87 9.35
N ILE A 60 14.92 -14.89 10.04
CA ILE A 60 15.65 -13.73 10.57
C ILE A 60 16.61 -14.16 11.68
N GLU A 61 16.18 -15.06 12.56
CA GLU A 61 17.03 -15.64 13.61
C GLU A 61 18.19 -16.44 13.03
N GLU A 62 17.97 -17.20 11.95
CA GLU A 62 19.03 -17.94 11.25
C GLU A 62 20.07 -17.02 10.61
N ASN A 63 19.62 -16.03 9.82
CA ASN A 63 20.50 -15.04 9.21
C ASN A 63 19.72 -13.79 8.73
N GLN A 64 19.68 -12.77 9.58
CA GLN A 64 19.02 -11.50 9.26
C GLN A 64 19.60 -10.82 8.00
N GLU A 65 20.91 -10.95 7.72
CA GLU A 65 21.51 -10.25 6.58
C GLU A 65 21.02 -10.83 5.25
N ILE A 66 20.93 -12.17 5.15
CA ILE A 66 20.35 -12.85 3.99
C ILE A 66 18.90 -12.37 3.76
N VAL A 67 18.11 -12.29 4.84
CA VAL A 67 16.71 -11.86 4.74
C VAL A 67 16.59 -10.42 4.26
N TYR A 68 17.32 -9.47 4.86
CA TYR A 68 17.16 -8.05 4.59
C TYR A 68 17.92 -7.52 3.35
N TYR A 69 19.10 -8.08 3.05
CA TYR A 69 19.91 -7.64 1.92
C TYR A 69 19.76 -8.54 0.69
N GLY A 70 19.32 -9.79 0.87
CA GLY A 70 19.06 -10.73 -0.22
C GLY A 70 17.58 -10.86 -0.55
N ASN A 71 16.81 -11.53 0.31
CA ASN A 71 15.41 -11.86 0.00
C ASN A 71 14.51 -10.62 -0.12
N PHE A 72 14.61 -9.66 0.81
CA PHE A 72 13.84 -8.42 0.73
C PHE A 72 14.14 -7.65 -0.57
N LEU A 73 15.40 -7.59 -0.98
CA LEU A 73 15.83 -6.88 -2.18
C LEU A 73 15.07 -7.40 -3.42
N LEU A 74 15.12 -8.70 -3.66
CA LEU A 74 14.43 -9.30 -4.81
C LEU A 74 12.91 -9.13 -4.71
N ALA A 75 12.33 -9.39 -3.54
CA ALA A 75 10.89 -9.25 -3.33
C ALA A 75 10.40 -7.83 -3.58
N SER A 76 11.11 -6.83 -3.07
CA SER A 76 10.79 -5.42 -3.23
C SER A 76 10.86 -4.99 -4.69
N VAL A 77 11.93 -5.36 -5.42
CA VAL A 77 12.05 -5.02 -6.85
C VAL A 77 10.97 -5.73 -7.66
N PHE A 78 10.80 -7.04 -7.46
CA PHE A 78 9.81 -7.84 -8.19
C PHE A 78 8.40 -7.27 -8.04
N LYS A 79 8.00 -6.94 -6.81
CA LYS A 79 6.68 -6.37 -6.52
C LYS A 79 6.45 -4.99 -7.17
N ASN A 80 7.51 -4.19 -7.29
CA ASN A 80 7.46 -2.89 -7.97
C ASN A 80 7.50 -3.01 -9.51
N LEU A 81 8.06 -4.09 -10.07
CA LEU A 81 8.06 -4.36 -11.52
C LEU A 81 6.74 -4.95 -12.00
N TYR A 82 6.19 -5.90 -11.24
CA TYR A 82 5.04 -6.70 -11.58
C TYR A 82 3.88 -6.39 -10.64
N ARG A 83 3.01 -5.46 -11.05
CA ARG A 83 1.73 -5.20 -10.35
C ARG A 83 0.75 -6.35 -10.61
N ASN A 84 -0.09 -6.67 -9.62
CA ASN A 84 -1.21 -7.62 -9.66
C ASN A 84 -0.86 -9.10 -9.93
N ASN A 85 -1.08 -9.97 -8.93
CA ASN A 85 -1.11 -11.45 -8.99
C ASN A 85 0.06 -12.19 -9.67
N ALA A 86 1.06 -11.48 -10.19
CA ALA A 86 2.27 -12.09 -10.71
C ALA A 86 3.02 -12.78 -9.56
N LYS A 87 3.41 -14.02 -9.80
CA LYS A 87 4.21 -14.80 -8.87
C LYS A 87 5.62 -14.89 -9.41
N LEU A 88 6.59 -14.72 -8.51
CA LEU A 88 7.98 -14.98 -8.84
C LEU A 88 8.10 -16.50 -9.16
N PRO A 89 8.74 -16.88 -10.28
CA PRO A 89 8.89 -18.29 -10.63
C PRO A 89 9.56 -19.09 -9.50
N LEU A 90 8.99 -20.25 -9.15
CA LEU A 90 9.46 -21.09 -8.05
C LEU A 90 10.92 -21.51 -8.22
N ASN A 91 11.35 -21.80 -9.46
CA ASN A 91 12.74 -22.14 -9.75
C ASN A 91 13.71 -21.00 -9.40
N ILE A 92 13.33 -19.74 -9.59
CA ILE A 92 14.15 -18.58 -9.23
C ILE A 92 14.23 -18.46 -7.70
N ILE A 93 13.12 -18.67 -7.00
CA ILE A 93 13.08 -18.66 -5.53
C ILE A 93 13.99 -19.77 -4.96
N GLU A 94 13.82 -21.00 -5.44
CA GLU A 94 14.61 -22.15 -4.99
C GLU A 94 16.10 -21.98 -5.31
N GLU A 95 16.44 -21.48 -6.50
CA GLU A 95 17.82 -21.18 -6.89
C GLU A 95 18.43 -20.10 -5.98
N LEU A 96 17.71 -19.01 -5.72
CA LEU A 96 18.13 -17.94 -4.82
C LEU A 96 18.36 -18.46 -3.40
N GLU A 97 17.36 -19.13 -2.80
CA GLU A 97 17.46 -19.63 -1.43
C GLU A 97 18.62 -20.63 -1.31
N ASN A 98 18.72 -21.59 -2.23
CA ASN A 98 19.83 -22.55 -2.20
C ASN A 98 21.19 -21.86 -2.25
N THR A 99 21.32 -20.80 -3.05
CA THR A 99 22.61 -20.13 -3.23
C THR A 99 22.94 -19.24 -2.05
N LEU A 100 21.97 -18.47 -1.55
CA LEU A 100 22.17 -17.58 -0.40
C LEU A 100 22.53 -18.35 0.87
N TRP A 101 21.87 -19.48 1.12
CA TRP A 101 22.07 -20.25 2.35
C TRP A 101 23.25 -21.25 2.30
N LYS A 102 23.79 -21.55 1.10
CA LYS A 102 24.99 -22.40 0.95
C LYS A 102 26.29 -21.62 0.83
N ASN A 103 26.23 -20.38 0.34
CA ASN A 103 27.41 -19.56 0.16
C ASN A 103 27.78 -18.82 1.45
N HIS A 104 29.08 -18.63 1.65
CA HIS A 104 29.60 -17.74 2.69
C HIS A 104 29.84 -16.36 2.11
N PHE A 105 29.08 -15.37 2.58
CA PHE A 105 29.28 -13.96 2.25
C PHE A 105 30.01 -13.27 3.40
N ASN A 106 30.94 -12.39 3.07
CA ASN A 106 31.76 -11.68 4.05
C ASN A 106 31.10 -10.38 4.53
N SER A 107 30.04 -9.92 3.85
CA SER A 107 29.30 -8.71 4.23
C SER A 107 27.90 -8.65 3.62
N SER A 108 27.05 -7.81 4.20
CA SER A 108 25.74 -7.44 3.66
C SER A 108 25.81 -6.81 2.26
N GLN A 109 26.88 -6.06 1.96
CA GLN A 109 27.15 -5.52 0.62
C GLN A 109 27.35 -6.65 -0.40
N GLU A 110 28.11 -7.69 -0.03
CA GLU A 110 28.38 -8.83 -0.91
C GLU A 110 27.09 -9.60 -1.23
N ILE A 111 26.22 -9.80 -0.23
CA ILE A 111 24.88 -10.38 -0.42
C ILE A 111 24.06 -9.52 -1.37
N PHE A 112 24.00 -8.20 -1.11
CA PHE A 112 23.23 -7.26 -1.92
C PHE A 112 23.70 -7.26 -3.38
N ASP A 113 25.01 -7.13 -3.61
CA ASP A 113 25.59 -7.10 -4.94
C ASP A 113 25.33 -8.40 -5.68
N PHE A 114 25.55 -9.54 -5.02
CA PHE A 114 25.27 -10.85 -5.58
C PHE A 114 23.80 -10.99 -6.02
N VAL A 115 22.84 -10.61 -5.15
CA VAL A 115 21.42 -10.71 -5.49
C VAL A 115 21.01 -9.71 -6.56
N TRP A 116 21.54 -8.48 -6.53
CA TRP A 116 21.28 -7.49 -7.55
C TRP A 116 21.70 -7.98 -8.94
N ASP A 117 22.95 -8.41 -9.03
CA ASP A 117 23.61 -8.75 -10.27
C ASP A 117 23.03 -10.04 -10.89
N ASN A 118 22.76 -11.07 -10.06
CA ASN A 118 22.35 -12.39 -10.57
C ASN A 118 20.83 -12.60 -10.64
N TYR A 119 20.04 -11.91 -9.81
CA TYR A 119 18.60 -12.17 -9.72
C TYR A 119 17.77 -10.95 -10.05
N VAL A 120 18.07 -9.77 -9.48
CA VAL A 120 17.30 -8.56 -9.77
C VAL A 120 17.40 -8.17 -11.23
N CYS A 121 18.62 -8.14 -11.80
CA CYS A 121 18.83 -7.86 -13.22
C CYS A 121 18.10 -8.89 -14.11
N LYS A 122 18.23 -10.18 -13.80
CA LYS A 122 17.58 -11.29 -14.52
C LYS A 122 16.05 -11.14 -14.57
N VAL A 123 15.39 -10.90 -13.43
CA VAL A 123 13.92 -10.76 -13.38
C VAL A 123 13.42 -9.43 -13.96
N SER A 124 14.31 -8.45 -14.11
CA SER A 124 13.99 -7.11 -14.64
C SER A 124 14.03 -7.03 -16.15
N LYS A 125 14.79 -7.92 -16.80
CA LYS A 125 15.07 -7.93 -18.25
C LYS A 125 13.80 -7.78 -19.08
N ASP A 126 12.84 -8.70 -18.92
CA ASP A 126 11.62 -8.70 -19.73
C ASP A 126 10.83 -7.40 -19.59
N LYS A 127 10.76 -6.87 -18.36
CA LYS A 127 10.06 -5.61 -18.10
C LYS A 127 10.80 -4.43 -18.73
N TRP A 128 12.13 -4.42 -18.66
CA TRP A 128 12.96 -3.40 -19.30
C TRP A 128 12.82 -3.44 -20.82
N VAL A 129 12.97 -4.61 -21.45
CA VAL A 129 12.78 -4.81 -22.90
C VAL A 129 11.39 -4.33 -23.32
N HIS A 130 10.35 -4.76 -22.60
CA HIS A 130 8.98 -4.34 -22.88
C HIS A 130 8.82 -2.81 -22.81
N LYS A 131 9.39 -2.15 -21.81
CA LYS A 131 9.36 -0.69 -21.68
C LYS A 131 10.10 0.03 -22.81
N LYS A 132 11.18 -0.55 -23.34
CA LYS A 132 11.85 0.00 -24.53
C LYS A 132 11.05 -0.19 -25.80
N LEU A 133 10.36 -1.33 -25.94
CA LEU A 133 9.49 -1.60 -27.10
C LEU A 133 8.25 -0.71 -27.15
N GLU A 134 7.77 -0.21 -26.00
CA GLU A 134 6.66 0.75 -25.89
C GLU A 134 6.89 2.08 -26.61
N VAL A 135 8.14 2.45 -26.88
CA VAL A 135 8.50 3.68 -27.61
C VAL A 135 8.25 3.47 -29.09
N ILE A 136 7.21 4.07 -29.65
CA ILE A 136 6.88 3.96 -31.07
C ILE A 136 7.58 5.06 -31.88
N ASP A 137 7.39 6.30 -31.43
CA ASP A 137 7.87 7.48 -32.15
C ASP A 137 9.29 7.82 -31.73
N SER A 138 10.20 7.94 -32.70
CA SER A 138 11.59 8.36 -32.47
C SER A 138 11.69 9.77 -31.88
N GLU A 139 10.70 10.63 -32.10
CA GLU A 139 10.63 11.94 -31.42
C GLU A 139 10.57 11.81 -29.90
N LYS A 140 9.98 10.73 -29.36
CA LYS A 140 9.94 10.49 -27.92
C LYS A 140 11.31 10.19 -27.33
N THR A 141 12.29 9.80 -28.15
CA THR A 141 13.67 9.60 -27.70
C THR A 141 14.45 10.91 -27.56
N HIS A 142 13.91 12.03 -28.07
CA HIS A 142 14.56 13.34 -28.08
C HIS A 142 13.87 14.36 -27.17
N ASN A 143 14.63 15.34 -26.70
CA ASN A 143 14.13 16.56 -26.06
C ASN A 143 14.82 17.79 -26.67
N LYS A 144 14.54 19.00 -26.17
CA LYS A 144 15.13 20.26 -26.68
C LYS A 144 16.67 20.31 -26.62
N LYS A 145 17.31 19.43 -25.86
CA LYS A 145 18.76 19.34 -25.65
C LYS A 145 19.41 18.14 -26.38
N GLY A 146 18.65 17.40 -27.19
CA GLY A 146 19.13 16.22 -27.91
C GLY A 146 18.48 14.92 -27.42
N VAL A 147 19.18 13.79 -27.60
CA VAL A 147 18.73 12.47 -27.15
C VAL A 147 18.55 12.46 -25.63
N LYS A 148 17.43 11.92 -25.15
CA LYS A 148 17.20 11.74 -23.72
C LYS A 148 18.09 10.61 -23.21
N ALA A 149 18.69 10.80 -22.04
CA ALA A 149 19.65 9.85 -21.47
C ALA A 149 19.09 8.43 -21.28
N GLU A 150 17.78 8.28 -21.05
CA GLU A 150 17.12 6.97 -20.98
C GLU A 150 17.07 6.22 -22.32
N PHE A 151 17.38 6.87 -23.44
CA PHE A 151 17.41 6.29 -24.79
C PHE A 151 18.78 6.49 -25.46
N ASN A 152 19.83 6.76 -24.67
CA ASN A 152 21.18 7.04 -25.16
C ASN A 152 21.88 5.77 -25.69
N ASP A 153 21.37 5.24 -26.78
CA ASP A 153 21.97 4.17 -27.55
C ASP A 153 21.59 4.32 -29.04
N ASP A 154 22.58 4.54 -29.89
CA ASP A 154 22.38 4.90 -31.30
C ASP A 154 21.72 3.77 -32.10
N SER A 155 22.15 2.52 -31.86
CA SER A 155 21.59 1.34 -32.53
C SER A 155 20.12 1.14 -32.16
N TYR A 156 19.77 1.32 -30.88
CA TYR A 156 18.39 1.32 -30.45
C TYR A 156 17.57 2.42 -31.16
N ILE A 157 18.07 3.65 -31.23
CA ILE A 157 17.37 4.77 -31.87
C ILE A 157 17.15 4.49 -33.35
N GLU A 158 18.14 3.95 -34.05
CA GLU A 158 18.03 3.67 -35.48
C GLU A 158 16.98 2.60 -35.77
N LEU A 159 16.98 1.51 -34.99
CA LEU A 159 15.95 0.47 -35.10
C LEU A 159 14.53 0.99 -34.80
N ILE A 160 14.40 1.98 -33.90
CA ILE A 160 13.11 2.64 -33.64
C ILE A 160 12.66 3.47 -34.85
N LYS A 161 13.57 4.26 -35.46
CA LYS A 161 13.26 5.05 -36.66
C LYS A 161 12.85 4.18 -37.84
N GLU A 162 13.62 3.12 -38.13
CA GLU A 162 13.30 2.20 -39.21
C GLU A 162 11.93 1.53 -39.01
N ARG A 163 11.59 1.16 -37.76
CA ARG A 163 10.27 0.64 -37.42
C ARG A 163 9.17 1.68 -37.60
N GLU A 164 9.42 2.92 -37.17
CA GLU A 164 8.48 4.03 -37.31
C GLU A 164 8.21 4.36 -38.80
N GLU A 165 9.23 4.35 -39.64
CA GLU A 165 9.11 4.56 -41.09
C GLU A 165 8.22 3.50 -41.75
N LEU A 166 8.40 2.23 -41.39
CA LEU A 166 7.55 1.13 -41.86
C LEU A 166 6.10 1.28 -41.39
N LEU A 167 5.88 1.75 -40.15
CA LEU A 167 4.53 2.00 -39.64
C LEU A 167 3.87 3.18 -40.36
N ASN A 168 4.61 4.26 -40.59
CA ASN A 168 4.10 5.45 -41.25
C ASN A 168 3.81 5.22 -42.74
N SER A 169 4.65 4.45 -43.45
CA SER A 169 4.38 4.06 -44.84
C SER A 169 3.10 3.23 -44.95
N MET A 170 2.88 2.31 -44.01
CA MET A 170 1.69 1.49 -43.94
C MET A 170 0.43 2.31 -43.63
N ILE A 171 0.49 3.24 -42.67
CA ILE A 171 -0.63 4.14 -42.32
C ILE A 171 -0.95 5.10 -43.48
N GLY A 172 0.07 5.55 -44.22
CA GLY A 172 -0.09 6.44 -45.37
C GLY A 172 -0.80 5.81 -46.56
N ASN A 173 -0.84 4.46 -46.64
CA ASN A 173 -1.48 3.76 -47.73
C ASN A 173 -3.00 3.57 -47.50
N LYS A 174 -3.80 4.37 -48.22
CA LYS A 174 -5.27 4.35 -48.14
C LYS A 174 -5.91 3.01 -48.52
N GLU A 175 -5.20 2.15 -49.25
CA GLU A 175 -5.71 0.81 -49.59
C GLU A 175 -5.78 -0.11 -48.36
N TYR A 176 -4.89 0.10 -47.38
CA TYR A 176 -4.79 -0.71 -46.17
C TYR A 176 -5.77 -0.30 -45.07
N ASP A 177 -6.47 0.82 -45.26
CA ASP A 177 -7.26 1.50 -44.24
C ASP A 177 -8.38 0.60 -43.67
N LYS A 178 -8.99 -0.23 -44.53
CA LYS A 178 -10.02 -1.19 -44.13
C LYS A 178 -9.46 -2.34 -43.29
N ASP A 179 -8.29 -2.84 -43.65
CA ASP A 179 -7.63 -3.96 -42.99
C ASP A 179 -7.04 -3.53 -41.64
N LEU A 180 -6.40 -2.37 -41.59
CA LEU A 180 -5.91 -1.76 -40.35
C LEU A 180 -7.04 -1.52 -39.35
N LYS A 181 -8.19 -0.95 -39.77
CA LYS A 181 -9.35 -0.78 -38.88
C LYS A 181 -9.84 -2.11 -38.31
N LYS A 182 -9.85 -3.15 -39.13
CA LYS A 182 -10.28 -4.50 -38.73
C LYS A 182 -9.35 -5.13 -37.69
N ILE A 183 -8.04 -5.03 -37.87
CA ILE A 183 -7.03 -5.61 -36.97
C ILE A 183 -6.94 -4.80 -35.67
N LEU A 184 -6.82 -3.48 -35.78
CA LEU A 184 -6.66 -2.60 -34.62
C LEU A 184 -7.95 -2.47 -33.80
N LYS A 185 -9.10 -2.75 -34.42
CA LYS A 185 -10.46 -2.54 -33.89
C LYS A 185 -10.72 -1.07 -33.56
N LYS A 186 -10.23 -0.17 -34.42
CA LYS A 186 -10.36 1.30 -34.26
C LYS A 186 -11.16 1.91 -35.41
N LYS A 187 -11.84 3.02 -35.15
CA LYS A 187 -12.57 3.80 -36.18
C LYS A 187 -11.62 4.61 -37.07
N LYS A 188 -10.56 5.15 -36.47
CA LYS A 188 -9.48 5.88 -37.16
C LYS A 188 -8.25 4.97 -37.20
N VAL A 189 -7.53 4.99 -38.32
CA VAL A 189 -6.25 4.29 -38.45
C VAL A 189 -5.18 5.14 -37.80
N ASP A 190 -4.76 4.71 -36.62
CA ASP A 190 -3.59 5.21 -35.93
C ASP A 190 -2.94 4.10 -35.10
N ILE A 191 -1.61 4.10 -35.05
CA ILE A 191 -0.81 3.19 -34.23
C ILE A 191 -0.19 4.06 -33.14
N THR A 192 -0.87 4.10 -32.00
CA THR A 192 -0.51 5.00 -30.89
C THR A 192 0.06 4.25 -29.69
N SER A 193 0.01 2.92 -29.73
CA SER A 193 0.40 2.07 -28.62
C SER A 193 1.13 0.81 -29.10
N TYR A 194 2.04 0.28 -28.30
CA TYR A 194 2.71 -0.98 -28.60
C TYR A 194 1.74 -2.17 -28.65
N GLU A 195 0.58 -2.07 -28.01
CA GLU A 195 -0.49 -3.06 -28.13
C GLU A 195 -1.07 -3.11 -29.55
N ASP A 196 -1.10 -1.99 -30.25
CA ASP A 196 -1.50 -1.94 -31.66
C ASP A 196 -0.46 -2.66 -32.54
N ILE A 197 0.84 -2.46 -32.27
CA ILE A 197 1.93 -3.19 -32.94
C ILE A 197 1.80 -4.69 -32.68
N LYS A 198 1.54 -5.12 -31.43
CA LYS A 198 1.33 -6.53 -31.08
C LYS A 198 0.19 -7.17 -31.88
N LYS A 199 -0.95 -6.47 -32.02
CA LYS A 199 -2.07 -6.95 -32.84
C LYS A 199 -1.68 -7.15 -34.29
N LEU A 200 -0.84 -6.26 -34.85
CA LEU A 200 -0.36 -6.34 -36.23
C LEU A 200 0.61 -7.51 -36.44
N VAL A 201 1.60 -7.68 -35.56
CA VAL A 201 2.64 -8.71 -35.74
C VAL A 201 2.16 -10.14 -35.43
N ASN A 202 1.02 -10.28 -34.74
CA ASN A 202 0.42 -11.55 -34.33
C ASN A 202 -0.75 -12.00 -35.23
N ILE A 203 -0.85 -11.50 -36.47
CA ILE A 203 -1.87 -11.96 -37.42
C ILE A 203 -1.55 -13.40 -37.86
N GLU A 204 -2.45 -14.34 -37.56
CA GLU A 204 -2.32 -15.74 -37.96
C GLU A 204 -2.97 -16.05 -39.33
N ASP A 205 -4.08 -15.39 -39.66
CA ASP A 205 -4.84 -15.64 -40.89
C ASP A 205 -4.54 -14.60 -41.98
N THR A 206 -3.44 -14.83 -42.70
CA THR A 206 -2.92 -13.92 -43.74
C THR A 206 -3.72 -13.99 -45.05
N LYS A 207 -4.55 -15.02 -45.25
CA LYS A 207 -5.28 -15.27 -46.52
C LYS A 207 -6.40 -14.27 -46.79
N LYS A 208 -6.79 -13.46 -45.80
CA LYS A 208 -7.91 -12.51 -45.87
C LYS A 208 -7.49 -11.07 -46.21
N PHE A 209 -6.21 -10.86 -46.52
CA PHE A 209 -5.62 -9.53 -46.68
C PHE A 209 -4.87 -9.42 -48.01
N HIS A 210 -4.65 -8.19 -48.47
CA HIS A 210 -3.87 -7.92 -49.67
C HIS A 210 -2.42 -8.41 -49.52
N GLU A 211 -1.82 -8.95 -50.59
CA GLU A 211 -0.45 -9.50 -50.55
C GLU A 211 0.59 -8.44 -50.13
N ASN A 212 0.50 -7.23 -50.68
CA ASN A 212 1.38 -6.12 -50.32
C ASN A 212 1.22 -5.72 -48.83
N PHE A 213 -0.02 -5.74 -48.31
CA PHE A 213 -0.29 -5.49 -46.90
C PHE A 213 0.41 -6.53 -46.02
N ILE A 214 0.32 -7.81 -46.38
CA ILE A 214 0.99 -8.89 -45.65
C ILE A 214 2.51 -8.76 -45.70
N SER A 215 3.07 -8.37 -46.85
CA SER A 215 4.50 -8.09 -46.97
C SER A 215 4.95 -6.98 -46.00
N ASP A 216 4.20 -5.88 -45.93
CA ASP A 216 4.49 -4.77 -45.01
C ASP A 216 4.35 -5.18 -43.54
N VAL A 217 3.33 -5.98 -43.19
CA VAL A 217 3.20 -6.57 -41.84
C VAL A 217 4.40 -7.45 -41.50
N ILE A 218 4.87 -8.28 -42.44
CA ILE A 218 6.04 -9.13 -42.23
C ILE A 218 7.29 -8.28 -42.01
N ASN A 219 7.47 -7.20 -42.76
CA ASN A 219 8.60 -6.27 -42.56
C ASN A 219 8.56 -5.63 -41.18
N ILE A 220 7.39 -5.14 -40.74
CA ILE A 220 7.19 -4.60 -39.38
C ILE A 220 7.47 -5.67 -38.31
N LYS A 221 6.99 -6.91 -38.52
CA LYS A 221 7.22 -8.03 -37.61
C LYS A 221 8.71 -8.36 -37.49
N ASN A 222 9.43 -8.41 -38.61
CA ASN A 222 10.86 -8.68 -38.65
C ASN A 222 11.63 -7.58 -37.93
N LYS A 223 11.36 -6.31 -38.24
CA LYS A 223 12.01 -5.16 -37.59
C LYS A 223 11.71 -5.10 -36.10
N ASN A 224 10.48 -5.40 -35.68
CA ASN A 224 10.14 -5.48 -34.26
C ASN A 224 10.86 -6.65 -33.55
N SER A 225 11.04 -7.78 -34.23
CA SER A 225 11.78 -8.93 -33.70
C SER A 225 13.26 -8.64 -33.59
N GLU A 226 13.83 -7.93 -34.57
CA GLU A 226 15.22 -7.45 -34.57
C GLU A 226 15.48 -6.49 -33.40
N LEU A 227 14.60 -5.50 -33.21
CA LEU A 227 14.67 -4.59 -32.06
C LEU A 227 14.59 -5.35 -30.72
N GLN A 228 13.68 -6.32 -30.60
CA GLN A 228 13.58 -7.14 -29.41
C GLN A 228 14.83 -8.00 -29.19
N TYR A 229 15.38 -8.60 -30.25
CA TYR A 229 16.61 -9.38 -30.19
C TYR A 229 17.80 -8.51 -29.76
N TYR A 230 17.94 -7.33 -30.35
CA TYR A 230 18.96 -6.35 -30.00
C TYR A 230 18.92 -6.01 -28.51
N LEU A 231 17.75 -5.60 -28.01
CA LEU A 231 17.53 -5.27 -26.59
C LEU A 231 17.87 -6.44 -25.65
N ASN A 232 17.49 -7.67 -26.01
CA ASN A 232 17.88 -8.84 -25.22
C ASN A 232 19.39 -9.06 -25.22
N SER A 233 20.04 -8.96 -26.38
CA SER A 233 21.48 -9.23 -26.50
C SER A 233 22.32 -8.23 -25.72
N ILE A 234 21.96 -6.93 -25.74
CA ILE A 234 22.73 -5.90 -25.05
C ILE A 234 22.52 -5.98 -23.54
N TRP A 235 21.31 -6.36 -23.08
CA TRP A 235 21.08 -6.60 -21.66
C TRP A 235 21.88 -7.80 -21.16
N GLU A 236 21.83 -8.93 -21.87
CA GLU A 236 22.60 -10.13 -21.51
C GLU A 236 24.10 -9.85 -21.47
N LYS A 237 24.61 -9.12 -22.46
CA LYS A 237 26.02 -8.77 -22.55
C LYS A 237 26.42 -7.81 -21.43
N ASP A 238 25.80 -6.63 -21.40
CA ASP A 238 26.30 -5.50 -20.62
C ASP A 238 25.86 -5.58 -19.14
N VAL A 239 24.68 -6.18 -18.86
CA VAL A 239 24.07 -6.20 -17.52
C VAL A 239 24.20 -7.55 -16.82
N GLU A 240 24.09 -8.69 -17.54
CA GLU A 240 24.13 -10.03 -16.91
C GLU A 240 25.50 -10.72 -16.96
N LYS A 241 26.32 -10.44 -17.98
CA LYS A 241 27.63 -11.10 -18.16
C LYS A 241 28.79 -10.20 -17.78
N GLU A 242 28.86 -9.01 -18.36
CA GLU A 242 30.00 -8.11 -18.20
C GLU A 242 29.85 -7.18 -16.98
N PHE A 243 28.62 -6.94 -16.51
CA PHE A 243 28.29 -5.99 -15.43
C PHE A 243 28.90 -4.59 -15.64
N LYS A 244 29.11 -4.22 -16.91
CA LYS A 244 29.92 -3.06 -17.28
C LYS A 244 29.36 -2.39 -18.52
N PHE A 245 29.00 -1.12 -18.37
CA PHE A 245 28.66 -0.22 -19.47
C PHE A 245 29.12 1.19 -19.13
N GLU A 246 29.23 2.03 -20.17
CA GLU A 246 29.65 3.42 -20.03
C GLU A 246 28.68 4.20 -19.14
N LYS A 247 29.22 5.14 -18.36
CA LYS A 247 28.44 5.86 -17.33
C LYS A 247 27.28 6.67 -17.92
N ASP A 248 27.46 7.21 -19.11
CA ASP A 248 26.44 7.93 -19.89
C ASP A 248 25.33 7.00 -20.41
N LYS A 249 25.61 5.70 -20.58
CA LYS A 249 24.60 4.66 -20.87
C LYS A 249 23.90 4.12 -19.62
N SER A 250 24.31 4.50 -18.40
CA SER A 250 23.70 4.02 -17.16
C SER A 250 22.18 4.24 -17.10
N ARG A 251 21.68 5.37 -17.63
CA ARG A 251 20.24 5.65 -17.65
C ARG A 251 19.47 4.83 -18.68
N PHE A 252 20.14 4.34 -19.73
CA PHE A 252 19.55 3.43 -20.69
C PHE A 252 19.20 2.08 -20.04
N TYR A 253 20.10 1.54 -19.21
CA TYR A 253 19.95 0.26 -18.49
C TYR A 253 19.20 0.34 -17.16
N ARG A 254 18.60 1.49 -16.82
CA ARG A 254 17.86 1.65 -15.56
C ARG A 254 16.71 0.65 -15.44
N ILE A 255 16.62 -0.06 -14.31
CA ILE A 255 15.52 -0.98 -14.03
C ILE A 255 14.21 -0.19 -13.91
N PRO A 256 13.13 -0.55 -14.64
CA PRO A 256 11.91 0.25 -14.73
C PRO A 256 10.95 0.06 -13.53
N ILE A 257 11.47 0.10 -12.30
CA ILE A 257 10.64 0.16 -11.09
C ILE A 257 9.92 1.52 -10.99
N ASP A 258 8.64 1.46 -10.62
CA ASP A 258 7.77 2.61 -10.41
C ASP A 258 6.79 2.37 -9.24
N SER A 259 6.80 3.27 -8.28
CA SER A 259 5.83 3.33 -7.20
C SER A 259 5.07 4.64 -7.28
N GLY A 260 3.75 4.58 -7.45
CA GLY A 260 2.90 5.78 -7.38
C GLY A 260 2.97 6.50 -6.03
N PHE A 261 3.32 5.77 -4.96
CA PHE A 261 3.47 6.28 -3.60
C PHE A 261 4.88 6.83 -3.34
N TYR A 262 5.96 6.16 -3.79
CA TYR A 262 7.34 6.62 -3.62
C TYR A 262 7.88 7.34 -4.87
N LYS A 263 7.01 7.88 -5.72
CA LYS A 263 7.43 8.42 -7.02
C LYS A 263 8.44 9.56 -6.80
N ASN A 264 9.59 9.42 -7.45
CA ASN A 264 10.78 10.29 -7.33
C ASN A 264 11.55 10.23 -6.00
N PHE A 265 11.20 9.34 -5.08
CA PHE A 265 11.97 9.11 -3.86
C PHE A 265 13.17 8.20 -4.15
N LEU A 266 14.39 8.67 -3.85
CA LEU A 266 15.64 7.90 -3.94
C LEU A 266 15.78 7.10 -5.25
N PHE A 267 15.84 5.77 -5.16
CA PHE A 267 16.05 4.85 -6.29
C PHE A 267 14.81 4.70 -7.21
N PHE A 268 13.64 5.23 -6.81
CA PHE A 268 12.48 5.41 -7.70
C PHE A 268 12.59 6.63 -8.61
N ASN A 269 13.59 7.50 -8.43
CA ASN A 269 13.79 8.65 -9.28
C ASN A 269 14.29 8.24 -10.68
N TYR A 270 13.57 8.64 -11.72
CA TYR A 270 13.93 8.38 -13.12
C TYR A 270 15.21 9.09 -13.57
N GLY A 271 15.64 10.11 -12.83
CA GLY A 271 16.91 10.82 -13.00
C GLY A 271 18.16 9.97 -12.78
N LYS A 272 18.03 8.84 -12.07
CA LYS A 272 19.16 7.99 -11.68
C LYS A 272 19.32 6.82 -12.65
N GLY A 273 20.55 6.54 -13.07
CA GLY A 273 20.87 5.40 -13.92
C GLY A 273 20.97 4.10 -13.13
N HIS A 274 21.30 3.01 -13.79
CA HIS A 274 21.39 1.67 -13.21
C HIS A 274 22.35 1.62 -12.01
N TYR A 275 23.58 2.14 -12.15
CA TYR A 275 24.57 2.12 -11.06
C TYR A 275 24.14 2.98 -9.87
N GLU A 276 23.64 4.19 -10.13
CA GLU A 276 23.14 5.07 -9.08
C GLU A 276 21.92 4.45 -8.38
N GLN A 277 21.03 3.81 -9.15
CA GLN A 277 19.87 3.12 -8.61
C GLN A 277 20.26 1.99 -7.66
N LYS A 278 21.23 1.15 -8.06
CA LYS A 278 21.81 0.08 -7.22
C LYS A 278 22.36 0.65 -5.91
N GLN A 279 23.25 1.63 -6.00
CA GLN A 279 23.92 2.22 -4.83
C GLN A 279 22.95 2.93 -3.88
N ILE A 280 22.01 3.71 -4.43
CA ILE A 280 21.01 4.42 -3.63
C ILE A 280 20.12 3.41 -2.89
N PHE A 281 19.75 2.30 -3.54
CA PHE A 281 18.94 1.28 -2.88
C PHE A 281 19.73 0.60 -1.75
N TYR A 282 20.98 0.20 -1.97
CA TYR A 282 21.84 -0.31 -0.90
C TYR A 282 21.94 0.68 0.27
N ASN A 283 22.23 1.95 -0.01
CA ASN A 283 22.32 3.00 1.00
C ASN A 283 21.00 3.19 1.77
N THR A 284 19.86 2.98 1.11
CA THR A 284 18.54 3.02 1.75
C THR A 284 18.34 1.85 2.71
N ILE A 285 18.66 0.62 2.28
CA ILE A 285 18.54 -0.60 3.10
C ILE A 285 19.49 -0.52 4.31
N ASN A 286 20.74 -0.11 4.10
CA ASN A 286 21.76 0.01 5.14
C ASN A 286 21.59 1.24 6.03
N PHE A 287 20.55 2.05 5.80
CA PHE A 287 20.31 3.29 6.50
C PHE A 287 21.56 4.19 6.57
N ASN A 288 22.17 4.41 5.40
CA ASN A 288 23.39 5.21 5.24
C ASN A 288 23.06 6.66 4.85
N PHE A 289 22.76 7.47 5.86
CA PHE A 289 22.42 8.88 5.68
C PHE A 289 23.63 9.82 5.47
N LYS A 290 24.87 9.28 5.48
CA LYS A 290 26.06 10.05 5.09
C LYS A 290 26.08 10.30 3.59
N ASP A 291 25.73 9.27 2.83
CA ASP A 291 25.72 9.33 1.36
C ASP A 291 24.35 9.77 0.81
N GLU A 292 23.26 9.54 1.56
CA GLU A 292 21.91 9.95 1.18
C GLU A 292 21.28 10.84 2.26
N GLU A 293 21.49 12.15 2.15
CA GLU A 293 20.99 13.14 3.13
C GLU A 293 19.46 13.09 3.30
N LYS A 294 18.73 12.71 2.24
CA LYS A 294 17.27 12.52 2.27
C LYS A 294 16.81 11.43 3.24
N LEU A 295 17.70 10.55 3.67
CA LEU A 295 17.39 9.56 4.71
C LEU A 295 17.38 10.19 6.10
N ARG A 296 17.91 11.40 6.31
CA ARG A 296 17.92 12.06 7.64
C ARG A 296 16.55 12.55 8.06
N THR A 297 15.71 12.91 7.11
CA THR A 297 14.38 13.47 7.38
C THR A 297 13.31 12.41 7.19
N ILE A 298 12.29 12.43 8.05
CA ILE A 298 11.07 11.62 7.91
C ILE A 298 9.91 12.58 7.66
N ASP A 299 9.44 12.63 6.42
CA ASP A 299 8.41 13.55 5.97
C ASP A 299 7.46 12.90 4.93
N LYS A 300 6.60 13.72 4.30
CA LYS A 300 5.68 13.33 3.22
C LYS A 300 6.35 12.63 2.02
N THR A 301 7.66 12.78 1.82
CA THR A 301 8.38 12.08 0.74
C THR A 301 8.50 10.58 1.04
N LEU A 302 8.70 10.23 2.30
CA LEU A 302 8.79 8.86 2.80
C LEU A 302 7.44 8.24 3.05
N ASN A 303 6.48 9.00 3.57
CA ASN A 303 5.13 8.51 3.72
C ASN A 303 4.11 9.62 3.50
N LYS A 304 3.21 9.38 2.55
CA LYS A 304 2.20 10.36 2.17
C LYS A 304 1.22 10.70 3.28
N LEU A 305 1.19 10.03 4.43
CA LEU A 305 0.36 10.39 5.59
C LEU A 305 1.02 11.44 6.52
N LEU A 306 2.32 11.68 6.35
CA LEU A 306 3.03 12.74 7.06
C LEU A 306 2.85 14.06 6.31
N ALA A 307 2.91 15.19 7.03
CA ALA A 307 3.00 16.48 6.36
C ALA A 307 4.40 16.69 5.77
N SER A 308 4.54 17.62 4.82
CA SER A 308 5.86 17.98 4.32
C SER A 308 6.65 18.73 5.39
N GLU A 309 7.98 18.66 5.30
CA GLU A 309 8.87 19.44 6.15
C GLU A 309 8.56 20.95 6.08
N SER A 310 8.20 21.45 4.90
CA SER A 310 7.80 22.85 4.68
C SER A 310 6.43 23.22 5.27
N GLU A 311 5.52 22.24 5.43
CA GLU A 311 4.18 22.45 6.02
C GLU A 311 4.26 22.60 7.55
N PHE A 312 5.28 22.05 8.21
CA PHE A 312 5.58 22.25 9.64
C PHE A 312 6.74 23.24 9.86
N SER A 313 6.58 24.49 9.42
CA SER A 313 7.58 25.54 9.63
C SER A 313 7.58 26.19 11.04
N ASN A 314 6.65 25.81 11.94
CA ASN A 314 6.54 26.37 13.30
C ASN A 314 6.94 25.34 14.37
N ILE A 315 8.15 25.42 14.94
CA ILE A 315 8.60 26.18 16.14
C ILE A 315 8.67 25.27 17.39
N SER A 316 9.87 25.17 17.97
CA SER A 316 10.28 24.58 19.26
C SER A 316 10.58 23.08 19.37
N TYR A 317 10.05 22.20 18.52
CA TYR A 317 10.44 20.79 18.51
C TYR A 317 11.33 20.52 17.29
N THR A 318 12.54 20.03 17.52
CA THR A 318 13.59 19.76 16.52
C THR A 318 13.08 18.97 15.31
N TYR A 319 13.73 19.13 14.15
CA TYR A 319 13.53 18.28 12.97
C TYR A 319 13.45 16.81 13.37
N PHE A 320 12.41 16.10 12.93
CA PHE A 320 12.23 14.68 13.25
C PHE A 320 13.27 13.86 12.47
N SER A 321 14.45 13.72 13.09
CA SER A 321 15.59 13.03 12.50
C SER A 321 15.40 11.52 12.61
N SER A 322 15.53 10.85 11.47
CA SER A 322 15.55 9.38 11.43
C SER A 322 16.70 8.79 12.25
N SER A 323 17.81 9.54 12.43
CA SER A 323 19.03 9.05 13.07
C SER A 323 18.79 8.48 14.47
N LEU A 324 17.78 8.99 15.18
CA LEU A 324 17.38 8.52 16.51
C LEU A 324 16.86 7.07 16.49
N PHE A 325 16.30 6.62 15.37
CA PHE A 325 15.73 5.29 15.20
C PHE A 325 16.76 4.24 14.75
N LYS A 326 17.97 4.65 14.36
CA LYS A 326 18.96 3.69 13.81
C LYS A 326 19.35 2.61 14.81
N GLN A 327 19.38 2.94 16.10
CA GLN A 327 19.71 1.98 17.16
C GLN A 327 18.51 1.09 17.53
N THR A 328 17.30 1.64 17.53
CA THR A 328 16.08 0.92 17.96
C THR A 328 15.42 0.13 16.83
N THR A 329 15.63 0.55 15.59
CA THR A 329 14.97 0.01 14.39
C THR A 329 15.96 0.06 13.22
N PRO A 330 16.97 -0.83 13.21
CA PRO A 330 18.07 -0.78 12.23
C PRO A 330 17.61 -0.86 10.77
N TYR A 331 16.49 -1.54 10.52
CA TYR A 331 15.89 -1.74 9.20
C TYR A 331 14.72 -0.80 8.89
N LEU A 332 14.67 0.37 9.52
CA LEU A 332 13.56 1.33 9.42
C LEU A 332 13.10 1.60 7.98
N PHE A 333 14.03 1.83 7.05
CA PHE A 333 13.70 2.17 5.67
C PHE A 333 13.17 0.98 4.88
N ILE A 334 13.54 -0.25 5.23
CA ILE A 334 12.92 -1.46 4.67
C ILE A 334 11.43 -1.47 5.03
N TYR A 335 11.12 -1.23 6.31
CA TYR A 335 9.74 -1.16 6.77
C TYR A 335 8.97 -0.01 6.11
N PHE A 336 9.58 1.16 5.97
CA PHE A 336 8.95 2.27 5.24
C PHE A 336 8.65 1.92 3.80
N LEU A 337 9.59 1.32 3.06
CA LEU A 337 9.35 0.88 1.69
C LEU A 337 8.19 -0.13 1.61
N CYS A 338 7.97 -0.91 2.66
CA CYS A 338 6.91 -1.91 2.77
C CYS A 338 5.55 -1.37 3.24
N PHE A 339 5.46 -0.11 3.69
CA PHE A 339 4.27 0.46 4.32
C PHE A 339 2.97 0.15 3.56
N ILE A 340 2.95 0.36 2.25
CA ILE A 340 1.77 0.15 1.40
C ILE A 340 1.29 -1.31 1.35
N TYR A 341 2.15 -2.28 1.62
CA TYR A 341 1.82 -3.72 1.59
C TYR A 341 1.06 -4.19 2.83
N SER A 342 0.97 -3.37 3.87
CA SER A 342 0.14 -3.65 5.04
C SER A 342 -1.35 -3.49 4.76
N PHE A 343 -1.72 -2.65 3.79
CA PHE A 343 -3.09 -2.32 3.49
C PHE A 343 -3.72 -3.28 2.49
N GLN A 344 -4.99 -3.61 2.74
CA GLN A 344 -5.80 -4.42 1.82
C GLN A 344 -6.74 -3.49 1.02
N GLY A 345 -6.57 -3.42 -0.31
CA GLY A 345 -7.42 -2.59 -1.18
C GLY A 345 -8.68 -3.31 -1.66
N PHE A 346 -9.88 -2.78 -1.41
CA PHE A 346 -11.14 -3.51 -1.63
C PHE A 346 -11.86 -3.23 -2.98
N GLY A 347 -11.15 -2.71 -3.97
CA GLY A 347 -11.64 -2.50 -5.34
C GLY A 347 -11.94 -1.04 -5.68
N TYR A 348 -12.48 -0.80 -6.89
CA TYR A 348 -12.71 0.56 -7.41
C TYR A 348 -13.69 1.34 -6.53
N GLY A 349 -13.19 2.40 -5.88
CA GLY A 349 -13.96 3.29 -5.01
C GLY A 349 -14.14 2.82 -3.56
N VAL A 350 -13.38 1.80 -3.12
CA VAL A 350 -13.42 1.30 -1.73
C VAL A 350 -12.08 1.54 -1.05
N ASP A 351 -12.14 1.98 0.20
CA ASP A 351 -10.96 2.30 1.01
C ASP A 351 -9.98 1.12 1.11
N ASN A 352 -8.69 1.44 1.11
CA ASN A 352 -7.63 0.57 1.56
C ASN A 352 -7.68 0.52 3.08
N VAL A 353 -7.70 -0.69 3.64
CA VAL A 353 -7.92 -0.89 5.09
C VAL A 353 -6.76 -1.67 5.70
N LEU A 354 -6.35 -1.22 6.87
CA LEU A 354 -5.42 -1.88 7.77
C LEU A 354 -6.07 -2.00 9.16
N PHE A 355 -6.00 -3.19 9.74
CA PHE A 355 -6.23 -3.36 11.18
C PHE A 355 -4.89 -3.26 11.92
N TYR A 356 -4.86 -2.56 13.04
CA TYR A 356 -3.66 -2.39 13.87
C TYR A 356 -3.98 -2.59 15.35
N SER A 357 -3.17 -3.40 16.02
CA SER A 357 -3.00 -3.50 17.47
C SER A 357 -1.51 -3.38 17.79
N ASN A 358 -1.16 -3.22 19.06
CA ASN A 358 0.26 -3.14 19.44
C ASN A 358 0.95 -4.52 19.36
N ASP A 359 0.19 -5.61 19.32
CA ASP A 359 0.73 -6.94 19.00
C ASP A 359 0.84 -7.22 17.49
N LEU A 360 2.05 -7.60 17.04
CA LEU A 360 2.34 -7.96 15.65
C LEU A 360 1.60 -9.22 15.23
N LYS A 361 1.60 -10.26 16.07
CA LYS A 361 1.03 -11.57 15.72
C LYS A 361 -0.46 -11.47 15.45
N PHE A 362 -1.16 -10.75 16.31
CA PHE A 362 -2.57 -10.53 16.13
C PHE A 362 -2.88 -9.62 14.96
N SER A 363 -2.17 -8.50 14.81
CA SER A 363 -2.35 -7.64 13.64
C SER A 363 -2.17 -8.44 12.35
N TYR A 364 -1.17 -9.31 12.29
CA TYR A 364 -0.96 -10.24 11.19
C TYR A 364 -2.14 -11.21 10.98
N ILE A 365 -2.59 -11.91 12.02
CA ILE A 365 -3.69 -12.88 11.94
C ILE A 365 -4.99 -12.21 11.48
N VAL A 366 -5.36 -11.05 12.06
CA VAL A 366 -6.55 -10.30 11.68
C VAL A 366 -6.47 -9.92 10.21
N ASN A 367 -5.39 -9.24 9.78
CA ASN A 367 -5.27 -8.79 8.39
C ASN A 367 -5.24 -9.96 7.39
N LYS A 368 -4.64 -11.10 7.75
CA LYS A 368 -4.67 -12.33 6.94
C LYS A 368 -6.08 -12.88 6.79
N ARG A 369 -6.88 -12.94 7.87
CA ARG A 369 -8.29 -13.36 7.80
C ARG A 369 -9.13 -12.38 6.98
N LEU A 370 -8.90 -11.06 7.12
CA LEU A 370 -9.54 -10.03 6.30
C LEU A 370 -9.29 -10.25 4.81
N LYS A 371 -8.04 -10.54 4.43
CA LYS A 371 -7.64 -10.83 3.05
C LYS A 371 -8.36 -12.08 2.50
N ILE A 372 -8.53 -13.13 3.30
CA ILE A 372 -9.25 -14.35 2.92
C ILE A 372 -10.76 -14.13 2.81
N ARG A 373 -11.40 -13.39 3.73
CA ARG A 373 -12.85 -13.11 3.63
C ARG A 373 -13.18 -12.13 2.51
N LYS A 374 -12.26 -11.21 2.19
CA LYS A 374 -12.37 -10.32 1.02
C LYS A 374 -12.58 -11.11 -0.27
N THR A 375 -11.77 -12.14 -0.53
CA THR A 375 -11.89 -12.93 -1.77
C THR A 375 -13.23 -13.67 -1.87
N LYS A 376 -13.90 -13.90 -0.74
CA LYS A 376 -15.22 -14.53 -0.66
C LYS A 376 -16.39 -13.53 -0.72
N ALA A 377 -16.16 -12.24 -0.48
CA ALA A 377 -17.21 -11.22 -0.38
C ALA A 377 -17.48 -10.54 -1.73
N LYS A 378 -18.73 -10.63 -2.22
CA LYS A 378 -19.13 -10.04 -3.53
C LYS A 378 -19.50 -8.54 -3.47
N ASN A 379 -19.68 -7.93 -2.29
CA ASN A 379 -20.19 -6.55 -2.13
C ASN A 379 -19.35 -5.67 -1.17
N SER A 380 -19.06 -4.44 -1.58
CA SER A 380 -18.25 -3.44 -0.87
C SER A 380 -18.89 -2.86 0.41
N ASN A 381 -20.23 -2.70 0.45
CA ASN A 381 -20.97 -2.18 1.62
C ASN A 381 -20.90 -3.07 2.88
N SER A 382 -20.21 -4.22 2.80
CA SER A 382 -20.03 -5.15 3.91
C SER A 382 -18.65 -5.08 4.55
N LEU A 383 -17.74 -4.20 4.09
CA LEU A 383 -16.33 -4.20 4.50
C LEU A 383 -16.16 -3.97 5.99
N PHE A 384 -16.72 -2.89 6.53
CA PHE A 384 -16.64 -2.61 7.96
C PHE A 384 -17.28 -3.77 8.75
N LYS A 385 -18.39 -4.35 8.29
CA LYS A 385 -19.01 -5.52 8.92
C LYS A 385 -18.16 -6.79 8.87
N ILE A 386 -17.48 -7.06 7.77
CA ILE A 386 -16.53 -8.18 7.62
C ILE A 386 -15.35 -7.94 8.55
N THR A 387 -14.79 -6.74 8.53
CA THR A 387 -13.66 -6.36 9.36
C THR A 387 -13.97 -6.56 10.83
N TRP A 388 -15.12 -6.08 11.27
CA TRP A 388 -15.56 -6.22 12.65
C TRP A 388 -15.91 -7.63 13.05
N ARG A 389 -16.52 -8.40 12.15
CA ARG A 389 -16.74 -9.81 12.44
C ARG A 389 -15.42 -10.53 12.68
N GLU A 390 -14.39 -10.25 11.87
CA GLU A 390 -13.07 -10.87 12.08
C GLU A 390 -12.39 -10.43 13.36
N ILE A 391 -12.42 -9.13 13.67
CA ILE A 391 -11.88 -8.60 14.91
C ILE A 391 -12.58 -9.25 16.10
N VAL A 392 -13.91 -9.31 16.10
CA VAL A 392 -14.70 -9.93 17.17
C VAL A 392 -14.41 -11.42 17.28
N ASP A 393 -14.45 -12.17 16.18
CA ASP A 393 -14.19 -13.61 16.16
C ASP A 393 -12.82 -13.91 16.79
N LEU A 394 -11.81 -13.10 16.46
CA LEU A 394 -10.46 -13.23 16.99
C LEU A 394 -10.35 -12.81 18.47
N ILE A 395 -10.96 -11.69 18.87
CA ILE A 395 -10.97 -11.29 20.28
C ILE A 395 -11.63 -12.40 21.15
N ILE A 396 -12.67 -13.06 20.66
CA ILE A 396 -13.33 -14.19 21.34
C ILE A 396 -12.40 -15.42 21.41
N GLU A 397 -11.71 -15.73 20.31
CA GLU A 397 -10.79 -16.86 20.24
C GLU A 397 -9.63 -16.69 21.22
N PHE A 398 -9.12 -15.48 21.37
CA PHE A 398 -7.98 -15.15 22.22
C PHE A 398 -8.36 -14.52 23.58
N LYS A 399 -9.62 -14.69 24.03
CA LYS A 399 -10.35 -14.16 25.23
C LYS A 399 -9.55 -13.59 26.43
N SER A 400 -8.32 -14.04 26.69
CA SER A 400 -7.44 -13.67 27.81
C SER A 400 -6.36 -12.63 27.51
N GLU A 401 -5.87 -12.47 26.27
CA GLU A 401 -4.73 -11.56 25.96
C GLU A 401 -5.14 -10.11 25.63
N TRP A 402 -6.42 -9.89 25.30
CA TRP A 402 -6.90 -8.73 24.54
C TRP A 402 -7.42 -7.58 25.39
N SER A 403 -7.58 -7.79 26.69
CA SER A 403 -8.25 -6.84 27.57
C SER A 403 -7.48 -5.54 27.80
N LEU A 404 -6.29 -5.35 27.19
CA LEU A 404 -5.38 -4.24 27.51
C LEU A 404 -4.94 -3.37 26.31
N GLU A 405 -5.20 -3.74 25.06
CA GLU A 405 -4.60 -3.04 23.90
C GLU A 405 -5.53 -2.03 23.19
N ASN A 406 -4.93 -0.95 22.68
CA ASN A 406 -5.63 -0.03 21.78
C ASN A 406 -5.62 -0.60 20.36
N MET A 407 -6.80 -0.74 19.76
CA MET A 407 -6.94 -1.22 18.38
C MET A 407 -7.42 -0.11 17.47
N TYR A 408 -7.01 -0.17 16.21
CA TYR A 408 -7.32 0.85 15.23
C TYR A 408 -7.65 0.20 13.88
N ILE A 409 -8.62 0.78 13.20
CA ILE A 409 -8.83 0.55 11.77
C ILE A 409 -8.39 1.82 11.05
N ILE A 410 -7.40 1.69 10.18
CA ILE A 410 -6.85 2.78 9.40
C ILE A 410 -7.33 2.59 7.97
N LYS A 411 -7.95 3.63 7.42
CA LYS A 411 -8.54 3.60 6.07
C LYS A 411 -8.07 4.77 5.23
N TYR A 412 -7.95 4.57 3.92
CA TYR A 412 -7.78 5.67 2.97
C TYR A 412 -8.39 5.31 1.61
N SER A 413 -8.99 6.28 0.91
CA SER A 413 -9.56 6.06 -0.43
C SER A 413 -8.48 6.13 -1.51
N ARG A 414 -7.55 7.10 -1.39
CA ARG A 414 -6.43 7.27 -2.31
C ARG A 414 -5.20 7.83 -1.59
N LEU A 415 -4.04 7.20 -1.85
CA LEU A 415 -2.73 7.70 -1.47
C LEU A 415 -1.82 7.71 -2.71
N ASP A 416 -1.59 8.89 -3.26
CA ASP A 416 -0.57 9.10 -4.29
C ASP A 416 0.24 10.39 -4.05
N ASN A 417 1.17 10.68 -4.95
CA ASN A 417 2.03 11.86 -4.86
C ASN A 417 1.30 13.22 -4.83
N GLN A 418 0.00 13.27 -5.18
CA GLN A 418 -0.76 14.52 -5.31
C GLN A 418 -1.94 14.62 -4.34
N ALA A 419 -2.51 13.50 -3.89
CA ALA A 419 -3.69 13.48 -3.04
C ALA A 419 -3.57 12.47 -1.89
N GLN A 420 -3.72 12.98 -0.66
CA GLN A 420 -4.26 12.23 0.47
C GLN A 420 -5.78 12.38 0.41
N GLN A 421 -6.53 11.29 0.30
CA GLN A 421 -7.99 11.36 0.24
C GLN A 421 -8.64 10.41 1.24
N ASP A 422 -9.59 10.95 2.02
CA ASP A 422 -10.46 10.24 2.97
C ASP A 422 -9.73 9.32 3.96
N ILE A 423 -8.65 9.83 4.59
CA ILE A 423 -7.96 9.07 5.64
C ILE A 423 -8.82 9.05 6.91
N GLU A 424 -9.28 7.88 7.33
CA GLU A 424 -10.09 7.68 8.54
C GLU A 424 -9.31 6.81 9.54
N TYR A 425 -9.14 7.32 10.76
CA TYR A 425 -8.61 6.57 11.90
C TYR A 425 -9.76 6.22 12.83
N ILE A 426 -10.15 4.96 12.86
CA ILE A 426 -11.23 4.46 13.72
C ILE A 426 -10.57 3.77 14.92
N GLY A 427 -10.40 4.52 16.00
CA GLY A 427 -9.97 3.96 17.27
C GLY A 427 -11.08 3.07 17.86
N ILE A 428 -10.67 1.95 18.43
CA ILE A 428 -11.52 1.01 19.13
C ILE A 428 -11.09 1.08 20.59
N PRO A 429 -11.75 1.92 21.40
CA PRO A 429 -11.30 2.06 22.77
C PRO A 429 -11.60 0.77 23.53
N LYS A 430 -10.70 0.43 24.45
CA LYS A 430 -10.76 -0.79 25.26
C LYS A 430 -12.14 -1.04 25.88
N LEU A 431 -12.81 0.01 26.36
CA LEU A 431 -14.14 -0.10 26.97
C LEU A 431 -15.20 -0.60 25.97
N GLN A 432 -15.22 -0.05 24.76
CA GLN A 432 -16.11 -0.48 23.68
C GLN A 432 -15.81 -1.92 23.29
N ALA A 433 -14.54 -2.30 23.18
CA ALA A 433 -14.14 -3.67 22.89
C ALA A 433 -14.61 -4.65 23.98
N SER A 434 -14.47 -4.28 25.26
CA SER A 434 -14.95 -5.08 26.39
C SER A 434 -16.48 -5.25 26.39
N ILE A 435 -17.23 -4.21 26.02
CA ILE A 435 -18.70 -4.30 25.93
C ILE A 435 -19.14 -5.23 24.79
N ILE A 436 -18.38 -5.29 23.68
CA ILE A 436 -18.67 -6.14 22.53
C ILE A 436 -18.36 -7.63 22.79
N LEU A 437 -17.60 -7.94 23.85
CA LEU A 437 -17.36 -9.32 24.28
C LEU A 437 -18.62 -10.03 24.80
N ASP A 438 -19.60 -9.27 25.30
CA ASP A 438 -20.89 -9.81 25.73
C ASP A 438 -21.74 -10.18 24.50
N ASP A 439 -22.12 -11.46 24.41
CA ASP A 439 -22.81 -12.02 23.24
C ASP A 439 -24.19 -11.36 23.03
N ASP A 440 -24.93 -11.08 24.10
CA ASP A 440 -26.28 -10.50 24.05
C ASP A 440 -26.24 -9.03 23.63
N ILE A 441 -25.29 -8.26 24.19
CA ILE A 441 -25.06 -6.86 23.82
C ILE A 441 -24.59 -6.78 22.37
N ARG A 442 -23.64 -7.62 21.97
CA ARG A 442 -23.11 -7.64 20.60
C ARG A 442 -24.18 -7.95 19.58
N ASP A 443 -24.96 -9.01 19.79
CA ASP A 443 -26.01 -9.41 18.86
C ASP A 443 -27.12 -8.37 18.75
N SER A 444 -27.37 -7.65 19.85
CA SER A 444 -28.24 -6.49 19.88
C SER A 444 -27.69 -5.32 19.07
N LEU A 445 -26.41 -4.97 19.22
CA LEU A 445 -25.75 -3.89 18.48
C LEU A 445 -25.55 -4.23 17.00
N ASN A 446 -25.41 -5.51 16.63
CA ASN A 446 -25.16 -5.94 15.26
C ASN A 446 -26.41 -5.92 14.35
N LYS A 447 -27.17 -4.82 14.40
CA LYS A 447 -28.40 -4.61 13.63
C LYS A 447 -28.36 -3.29 12.86
N ASN A 448 -29.02 -3.29 11.71
CA ASN A 448 -29.24 -2.07 10.93
C ASN A 448 -30.51 -1.37 11.39
N LEU A 449 -30.41 -0.06 11.58
CA LEU A 449 -31.47 0.80 12.05
C LEU A 449 -31.83 1.80 10.95
N GLN A 450 -33.08 1.75 10.52
CA GLN A 450 -33.60 2.66 9.50
C GLN A 450 -34.04 3.96 10.16
N ILE A 451 -33.50 5.10 9.73
CA ILE A 451 -33.89 6.41 10.27
C ILE A 451 -34.76 7.24 9.30
N ARG A 452 -34.80 6.87 8.02
CA ARG A 452 -35.65 7.51 7.00
C ARG A 452 -36.26 6.47 6.06
N SER A 453 -37.52 6.68 5.69
CA SER A 453 -38.30 5.86 4.75
C SER A 453 -38.51 6.59 3.41
N GLY A 454 -38.72 5.85 2.31
CA GLY A 454 -38.98 6.41 0.97
C GLY A 454 -37.79 6.33 0.00
N LYS A 455 -37.81 7.14 -1.08
CA LYS A 455 -36.80 7.15 -2.17
C LYS A 455 -35.35 7.40 -1.68
N ASN A 456 -35.19 8.06 -0.52
CA ASN A 456 -33.91 8.32 0.14
C ASN A 456 -33.82 7.56 1.48
N SER A 457 -34.18 6.28 1.49
CA SER A 457 -34.10 5.46 2.70
C SER A 457 -32.68 5.43 3.25
N LYS A 458 -32.51 5.78 4.54
CA LYS A 458 -31.20 5.82 5.19
C LYS A 458 -31.15 4.83 6.34
N TYR A 459 -30.13 3.97 6.30
CA TYR A 459 -29.85 2.96 7.30
C TYR A 459 -28.51 3.25 7.98
N PHE A 460 -28.42 2.91 9.26
CA PHE A 460 -27.20 2.95 10.04
C PHE A 460 -26.96 1.60 10.68
N TRP A 461 -25.71 1.15 10.69
CA TRP A 461 -25.34 -0.04 11.45
C TRP A 461 -25.01 0.39 12.88
N ILE A 462 -25.80 -0.09 13.86
CA ILE A 462 -25.71 0.43 15.24
C ILE A 462 -24.31 0.16 15.84
N LEU A 463 -23.78 -1.06 15.63
CA LEU A 463 -22.44 -1.43 16.09
C LEU A 463 -21.36 -0.50 15.52
N GLU A 464 -21.49 -0.04 14.28
CA GLU A 464 -20.54 0.90 13.68
C GLU A 464 -20.52 2.25 14.38
N GLU A 465 -21.69 2.83 14.59
CA GLU A 465 -21.80 4.13 15.24
C GLU A 465 -21.33 4.04 16.69
N PHE A 466 -21.62 2.93 17.38
CA PHE A 466 -21.14 2.65 18.74
C PHE A 466 -19.62 2.62 18.83
N ILE A 467 -18.98 1.88 17.93
CA ILE A 467 -17.52 1.73 17.86
C ILE A 467 -16.85 3.04 17.50
N LYS A 468 -17.42 3.80 16.57
CA LYS A 468 -16.96 5.16 16.21
C LYS A 468 -17.16 6.17 17.34
N ASN A 469 -17.63 5.72 18.50
CA ASN A 469 -17.94 6.54 19.66
C ASN A 469 -18.93 7.68 19.32
N ARG A 470 -19.87 7.41 18.41
CA ARG A 470 -20.92 8.34 18.02
C ARG A 470 -22.16 8.08 18.87
N PRO A 471 -22.83 9.12 19.39
CA PRO A 471 -23.98 8.94 20.28
C PRO A 471 -25.10 8.15 19.62
N LEU A 472 -25.52 7.02 20.19
CA LEU A 472 -26.57 6.19 19.59
C LEU A 472 -27.99 6.75 19.80
N PHE A 473 -28.19 7.55 20.86
CA PHE A 473 -29.50 8.04 21.27
C PHE A 473 -30.30 8.70 20.14
N HIS A 474 -29.69 9.63 19.41
CA HIS A 474 -30.39 10.39 18.36
C HIS A 474 -30.83 9.51 17.18
N LEU A 475 -30.02 8.50 16.82
CA LEU A 475 -30.33 7.54 15.77
C LEU A 475 -31.53 6.67 16.20
N ILE A 476 -31.47 6.15 17.43
CA ILE A 476 -32.53 5.31 18.00
C ILE A 476 -33.83 6.09 18.12
N LEU A 477 -33.80 7.33 18.61
CA LEU A 477 -34.97 8.20 18.69
C LEU A 477 -35.56 8.47 17.30
N SER A 478 -34.72 8.75 16.30
CA SER A 478 -35.18 8.96 14.92
C SER A 478 -35.90 7.73 14.36
N HIS A 479 -35.39 6.53 14.65
CA HIS A 479 -36.06 5.29 14.28
C HIS A 479 -37.38 5.09 15.03
N VAL A 480 -37.42 5.36 16.33
CA VAL A 480 -38.65 5.26 17.13
C VAL A 480 -39.73 6.21 16.61
N ILE A 481 -39.40 7.48 16.32
CA ILE A 481 -40.33 8.46 15.74
C ILE A 481 -40.84 7.96 14.38
N MET A 482 -39.96 7.47 13.51
CA MET A 482 -40.34 6.91 12.22
C MET A 482 -41.31 5.71 12.39
N ARG A 483 -41.05 4.84 13.36
CA ARG A 483 -41.89 3.68 13.68
C ARG A 483 -43.23 4.09 14.29
N ALA A 484 -43.26 5.12 15.12
CA ALA A 484 -44.50 5.71 15.66
C ALA A 484 -45.40 6.23 14.53
N ASN A 485 -44.78 6.78 13.48
CA ASN A 485 -45.45 7.19 12.24
C ASN A 485 -45.78 6.00 11.29
N LYS A 486 -45.69 4.75 11.76
CA LYS A 486 -45.99 3.51 11.02
C LYS A 486 -45.16 3.31 9.74
N GLN A 487 -43.94 3.86 9.68
CA GLN A 487 -43.02 3.72 8.53
C GLN A 487 -41.81 2.82 8.84
N GLY A 488 -41.19 2.27 7.80
CA GLY A 488 -39.93 1.52 7.86
C GLY A 488 -40.02 0.12 8.47
N ASN A 489 -38.87 -0.54 8.68
CA ASN A 489 -38.79 -1.92 9.18
C ASN A 489 -38.80 -2.01 10.72
N LYS A 490 -39.36 -3.10 11.28
CA LYS A 490 -39.39 -3.34 12.74
C LYS A 490 -38.03 -3.88 13.22
N VAL A 491 -37.48 -3.27 14.26
CA VAL A 491 -36.33 -3.77 15.02
C VAL A 491 -36.80 -4.23 16.40
N SER A 492 -36.10 -5.19 17.04
CA SER A 492 -36.49 -5.70 18.36
C SER A 492 -36.38 -4.60 19.43
N LYS A 493 -37.27 -4.61 20.43
CA LYS A 493 -37.20 -3.66 21.56
C LYS A 493 -35.89 -3.84 22.35
N MET A 494 -35.45 -5.10 22.50
CA MET A 494 -34.19 -5.44 23.16
C MET A 494 -33.00 -4.77 22.47
N THR A 495 -32.93 -4.83 21.12
CA THR A 495 -31.88 -4.13 20.36
C THR A 495 -31.81 -2.66 20.71
N LEU A 496 -32.95 -1.95 20.76
CA LEU A 496 -32.97 -0.52 21.07
C LEU A 496 -32.54 -0.25 22.51
N LEU A 497 -32.99 -1.05 23.47
CA LEU A 497 -32.67 -0.89 24.89
C LEU A 497 -31.20 -1.18 25.18
N TYR A 498 -30.67 -2.32 24.73
CA TYR A 498 -29.25 -2.66 24.91
C TYR A 498 -28.32 -1.63 24.26
N SER A 499 -28.70 -1.11 23.09
CA SER A 499 -27.91 -0.07 22.41
C SER A 499 -27.87 1.23 23.24
N LEU A 500 -29.00 1.64 23.83
CA LEU A 500 -29.05 2.81 24.71
C LEU A 500 -28.29 2.58 26.02
N SER A 501 -28.41 1.38 26.61
CA SER A 501 -27.68 1.01 27.82
C SER A 501 -26.16 1.04 27.62
N ALA A 502 -25.68 0.50 26.49
CA ALA A 502 -24.27 0.52 26.13
C ALA A 502 -23.75 1.96 25.90
N ASP A 503 -24.52 2.80 25.19
CA ASP A 503 -24.18 4.23 24.98
C ASP A 503 -24.15 5.01 26.31
N ALA A 504 -25.05 4.69 27.23
CA ALA A 504 -25.09 5.31 28.56
C ALA A 504 -23.89 4.89 29.43
N GLN A 505 -23.53 3.60 29.46
CA GLN A 505 -22.39 3.12 30.23
C GLN A 505 -21.06 3.77 29.81
N ILE A 506 -20.83 3.94 28.50
CA ILE A 506 -19.63 4.63 28.00
C ILE A 506 -19.55 6.07 28.49
N LYS A 507 -20.67 6.79 28.48
CA LYS A 507 -20.74 8.19 28.94
C LYS A 507 -20.53 8.34 30.44
N VAL A 508 -20.98 7.37 31.24
CA VAL A 508 -20.73 7.33 32.69
C VAL A 508 -19.25 7.08 32.99
N LEU A 509 -18.61 6.19 32.23
CA LEU A 509 -17.22 5.80 32.44
C LEU A 509 -16.19 6.76 31.80
N ASN A 510 -16.62 7.72 30.97
CA ASN A 510 -15.76 8.76 30.39
C ASN A 510 -16.39 10.18 30.48
N PRO A 511 -16.24 10.86 31.64
CA PRO A 511 -16.94 12.12 31.93
C PRO A 511 -16.50 13.32 31.08
N SER A 512 -15.32 13.25 30.45
CA SER A 512 -14.77 14.33 29.61
C SER A 512 -15.61 14.63 28.36
N ILE A 513 -16.48 13.69 27.95
CA ILE A 513 -17.41 13.81 26.81
C ILE A 513 -18.70 14.55 27.21
N SER A 514 -19.09 14.49 28.48
CA SER A 514 -20.35 15.04 29.01
C SER A 514 -20.43 16.57 28.89
N ILE A 515 -19.28 17.25 28.86
CA ILE A 515 -19.21 18.73 28.90
C ILE A 515 -19.53 19.38 27.53
N ARG A 516 -19.37 18.66 26.41
CA ARG A 516 -19.55 19.25 25.05
C ARG A 516 -21.01 19.27 24.55
N ILE A 517 -21.88 18.41 25.05
CA ILE A 517 -23.29 18.36 24.62
C ILE A 517 -24.15 19.34 25.43
N VAL A 518 -23.83 19.53 26.71
CA VAL A 518 -24.58 20.46 27.59
C VAL A 518 -24.45 21.92 27.12
N ASN A 519 -23.32 22.29 26.49
CA ASN A 519 -23.13 23.66 25.99
C ASN A 519 -23.71 23.91 24.58
N THR A 520 -24.06 22.87 23.81
CA THR A 520 -24.61 23.04 22.45
C THR A 520 -26.15 22.96 22.42
N PHE A 521 -26.78 22.40 23.46
CA PHE A 521 -28.24 22.35 23.57
C PHE A 521 -28.74 23.36 24.61
N SER A 522 -29.00 24.58 24.15
CA SER A 522 -29.79 25.54 24.93
C SER A 522 -31.16 24.93 25.25
N LYS A 523 -31.47 24.84 26.54
CA LYS A 523 -32.74 24.41 27.16
C LYS A 523 -33.99 25.03 26.50
N ASN A 524 -33.83 26.15 25.78
CA ASN A 524 -34.89 26.89 25.11
C ASN A 524 -35.34 26.25 23.77
N ALA A 525 -34.47 25.51 23.07
CA ALA A 525 -34.87 24.83 21.83
C ALA A 525 -35.88 23.70 22.10
N MET A 526 -35.69 22.97 23.20
CA MET A 526 -36.54 21.85 23.60
C MET A 526 -37.94 22.29 24.06
N LEU A 527 -38.04 23.44 24.74
CA LEU A 527 -39.33 24.01 25.17
C LEU A 527 -40.16 24.54 24.00
N THR A 528 -39.51 24.87 22.87
CA THR A 528 -40.19 25.40 21.69
C THR A 528 -40.81 24.28 20.85
N GLU A 529 -40.15 23.11 20.76
CA GLU A 529 -40.73 21.92 20.11
C GLU A 529 -41.86 21.27 20.93
N ILE A 530 -41.78 21.29 22.26
CA ILE A 530 -42.83 20.72 23.13
C ILE A 530 -44.12 21.56 23.10
N LYS A 531 -44.03 22.88 22.89
CA LYS A 531 -45.21 23.77 22.79
C LYS A 531 -45.96 23.67 21.45
N ASN A 532 -45.35 23.07 20.43
CA ASN A 532 -45.93 22.98 19.08
C ASN A 532 -46.67 21.65 18.81
N VAL A 533 -46.86 20.80 19.82
CA VAL A 533 -47.64 19.56 19.68
C VAL A 533 -49.09 19.88 20.05
N PRO A 534 -50.08 19.65 19.15
CA PRO A 534 -51.49 19.91 19.46
C PRO A 534 -51.94 19.09 20.66
N ASN A 535 -52.59 19.76 21.62
CA ASN A 535 -53.19 19.15 22.80
C ASN A 535 -54.22 18.09 22.40
N GLY A 536 -53.83 16.82 22.42
CA GLY A 536 -54.71 15.70 22.19
C GLY A 536 -53.99 14.37 22.30
N ALA A 537 -54.35 13.61 23.34
CA ALA A 537 -53.97 12.22 23.61
C ALA A 537 -52.60 11.95 24.26
N TRP A 538 -52.47 12.35 25.53
CA TRP A 538 -51.71 11.57 26.51
C TRP A 538 -52.67 11.04 27.58
N LEU A 539 -53.12 9.79 27.41
CA LEU A 539 -53.57 8.92 28.49
C LEU A 539 -53.13 7.50 28.11
N ILE A 540 -51.96 7.08 28.58
CA ILE A 540 -51.60 5.67 28.64
C ILE A 540 -51.76 5.28 30.11
N ASN A 541 -52.80 4.50 30.37
CA ASN A 541 -53.02 3.81 31.63
C ASN A 541 -51.84 2.86 31.89
N VAL A 542 -51.30 2.93 33.10
CA VAL A 542 -50.40 1.93 33.65
C VAL A 542 -51.27 0.78 34.17
N GLY A 543 -51.05 -0.40 33.61
CA GLY A 543 -51.64 -1.68 33.99
C GLY A 543 -50.78 -2.79 33.44
#